data_AF-A0A4Y2LHP2-F1
#
_entry.id   AF-A0A4Y2LHP2-F1
#
_cell.length_a   1.000
_cell.length_b   1.000
_cell.length_c   1.000
_cell.angle_alpha   90.00
_cell.angle_beta   90.00
_cell.angle_gamma   90.00
#
_symmetry.space_group_name_H-M   'P 1'
#
loop_
_entity.id
_entity.type
_entity.pdbx_description
1 polymer ?
#
loop_
_entity_poly.entity_id
_entity_poly.type
_entity_poly.pdbx_seq_one_letter_code
_entity_poly.pdbx_strand_id
1 'polypeptide(L)'
;MTVPTNQQKFLANTHNKSRFISMLSEKLKAADIFVKQANNDADVLIIETALEKFNTNITIVVGEDVDLLIILTARAPTDRIIYFLKPVKAQIETKMCSSQSLTSYPKCQAHIIFLHAITG
;
A
#
# COMPACT_ATOMS: atom_id res chain seq x y z
N MET A 1 -1.61 8.21 32.36
CA MET A 1 -2.43 7.28 31.57
C MET A 1 -1.58 6.03 31.33
N THR A 2 -1.83 4.94 32.04
CA THR A 2 -1.06 3.70 31.91
C THR A 2 -1.64 2.88 30.77
N VAL A 3 -0.84 2.56 29.76
CA VAL A 3 -1.28 1.68 28.67
C VAL A 3 -1.29 0.24 29.22
N PRO A 4 -2.44 -0.43 29.31
CA PRO A 4 -2.59 -1.68 30.06
C PRO A 4 -1.90 -2.89 29.39
N THR A 5 -1.40 -2.73 28.17
CA THR A 5 -0.79 -3.80 27.38
C THR A 5 0.12 -3.21 26.29
N ASN A 6 1.10 -3.98 25.80
CA ASN A 6 1.91 -3.57 24.65
C ASN A 6 1.13 -3.72 23.31
N GLN A 7 1.62 -3.07 22.25
CA GLN A 7 1.00 -3.05 20.93
C GLN A 7 0.82 -4.46 20.35
N GLN A 8 1.83 -5.32 20.45
CA GLN A 8 1.77 -6.68 19.92
C GLN A 8 0.64 -7.48 20.56
N LYS A 9 0.51 -7.44 21.89
CA LYS A 9 -0.55 -8.13 22.63
C LYS A 9 -1.93 -7.53 22.38
N PHE A 10 -2.01 -6.21 22.21
CA PHE A 10 -3.26 -5.55 21.81
C PHE A 10 -3.73 -6.01 20.42
N LEU A 11 -2.82 -5.99 19.44
CA LEU A 11 -3.11 -6.40 18.06
C LEU A 11 -3.23 -7.93 17.91
N ALA A 12 -2.68 -8.74 18.80
CA ALA A 12 -2.90 -10.19 18.74
C ALA A 12 -4.38 -10.58 19.02
N ASN A 13 -5.11 -9.75 19.78
CA ASN A 13 -6.52 -9.98 20.07
C ASN A 13 -7.42 -9.52 18.92
N THR A 14 -8.22 -10.44 18.37
CA THR A 14 -9.08 -10.21 17.20
C THR A 14 -10.19 -9.18 17.47
N HIS A 15 -10.77 -9.18 18.67
CA HIS A 15 -11.80 -8.20 19.05
C HIS A 15 -11.22 -6.79 19.14
N ASN A 16 -10.04 -6.64 19.76
CA ASN A 16 -9.33 -5.36 19.84
C ASN A 16 -8.95 -4.84 18.45
N LYS A 17 -8.41 -5.72 17.58
CA LYS A 17 -8.12 -5.38 16.17
C LYS A 17 -9.36 -4.85 15.45
N SER A 18 -10.46 -5.60 15.49
CA SER A 18 -11.69 -5.23 14.79
C SER A 18 -12.24 -3.90 15.30
N ARG A 19 -12.30 -3.71 16.63
CA ARG A 19 -12.75 -2.46 17.23
C ARG A 19 -11.85 -1.29 16.87
N PHE A 20 -10.53 -1.50 16.85
CA PHE A 20 -9.57 -0.47 16.46
C PHE A 20 -9.73 -0.07 14.99
N ILE A 21 -9.88 -1.04 14.09
CA ILE A 21 -10.12 -0.77 12.65
C ILE A 21 -11.44 -0.01 12.45
N SER A 22 -12.53 -0.42 13.13
CA SER A 22 -13.82 0.29 13.06
C SER A 22 -13.70 1.74 13.51
N MET A 23 -13.10 1.96 14.69
CA MET A 23 -12.87 3.30 15.24
C MET A 23 -12.02 4.15 14.30
N LEU A 24 -10.93 3.61 13.75
CA LEU A 24 -10.07 4.33 12.81
C LEU A 24 -10.82 4.68 11.51
N SER A 25 -11.58 3.73 10.96
CA SER A 25 -12.41 3.93 9.77
C SER A 25 -13.43 5.05 9.97
N GLU A 26 -14.14 5.06 11.11
CA GLU A 26 -15.08 6.12 11.48
C GLU A 26 -14.40 7.48 11.59
N LYS A 27 -13.21 7.55 12.22
CA LYS A 27 -12.47 8.80 12.37
C LYS A 27 -11.96 9.36 11.05
N LEU A 28 -11.47 8.51 10.16
CA LEU A 28 -11.04 8.91 8.81
C LEU A 28 -12.23 9.41 7.99
N LYS A 29 -13.35 8.69 8.00
CA LYS A 29 -14.58 9.12 7.32
C LYS A 29 -15.11 10.45 7.87
N ALA A 30 -15.05 10.65 9.18
CA ALA A 30 -15.44 11.91 9.81
C ALA A 30 -14.52 13.09 9.44
N ALA A 31 -13.30 12.81 8.99
CA ALA A 31 -12.36 13.79 8.44
C ALA A 31 -12.46 13.91 6.91
N ASP A 32 -13.56 13.42 6.31
CA ASP A 32 -13.82 13.41 4.86
C ASP A 32 -12.77 12.61 4.05
N ILE A 33 -12.12 11.64 4.69
CA ILE A 33 -11.20 10.71 4.04
C ILE A 33 -11.99 9.46 3.64
N PHE A 34 -11.96 9.13 2.35
CA PHE A 34 -12.59 7.91 1.85
C PHE A 34 -11.85 6.66 2.35
N VAL A 35 -12.59 5.67 2.85
CA VAL A 35 -12.04 4.44 3.41
C VAL A 35 -12.63 3.22 2.71
N LYS A 36 -11.75 2.34 2.19
CA LYS A 36 -12.07 0.96 1.79
C LYS A 36 -11.41 0.00 2.77
N GLN A 37 -12.08 -1.10 3.11
CA GLN A 37 -11.55 -2.16 3.95
C GLN A 37 -11.48 -3.46 3.16
N ALA A 38 -10.31 -4.09 3.12
CA ALA A 38 -10.14 -5.41 2.53
C ALA A 38 -10.63 -6.50 3.50
N ASN A 39 -11.13 -7.60 2.94
CA ASN A 39 -11.51 -8.77 3.75
C ASN A 39 -10.29 -9.48 4.35
N ASN A 40 -9.19 -9.51 3.59
CA ASN A 40 -7.94 -10.17 3.94
C ASN A 40 -6.78 -9.17 3.81
N ASP A 41 -5.83 -9.46 2.92
CA ASP A 41 -4.72 -8.58 2.59
C ASP A 41 -5.21 -7.36 1.78
N ALA A 42 -4.61 -6.20 2.06
CA ALA A 42 -5.04 -4.93 1.48
C ALA A 42 -4.28 -4.57 0.21
N ASP A 43 -3.17 -5.23 -0.12
CA ASP A 43 -2.23 -4.77 -1.13
C ASP A 43 -2.87 -4.69 -2.52
N VAL A 44 -3.57 -5.75 -2.91
CA VAL A 44 -4.31 -5.80 -4.19
C VAL A 44 -5.38 -4.71 -4.21
N LEU A 45 -6.14 -4.53 -3.14
CA LEU A 45 -7.21 -3.53 -3.07
C LEU A 45 -6.65 -2.09 -3.15
N ILE A 46 -5.48 -1.84 -2.57
CA ILE A 46 -4.77 -0.55 -2.66
C ILE A 46 -4.40 -0.27 -4.12
N ILE A 47 -3.77 -1.24 -4.80
CA ILE A 47 -3.35 -1.06 -6.19
C ILE A 47 -4.54 -0.94 -7.14
N GLU A 48 -5.59 -1.75 -6.98
CA GLU A 48 -6.82 -1.62 -7.76
C GLU A 48 -7.47 -0.25 -7.56
N THR A 49 -7.51 0.25 -6.32
CA THR A 49 -8.06 1.59 -6.05
C THR A 49 -7.20 2.69 -6.67
N ALA A 50 -5.87 2.55 -6.69
CA ALA A 50 -4.99 3.47 -7.39
C ALA A 50 -5.26 3.46 -8.92
N LEU A 51 -5.49 2.26 -9.49
CA LEU A 51 -5.88 2.05 -10.88
C LEU A 51 -7.34 2.47 -11.18
N GLU A 52 -8.20 2.69 -10.21
CA GLU A 52 -9.49 3.35 -10.45
C GLU A 52 -9.30 4.87 -10.52
N LYS A 53 -8.45 5.42 -9.65
CA LYS A 53 -8.26 6.87 -9.48
C LYS A 53 -7.32 7.50 -10.52
N PHE A 54 -6.40 6.73 -11.12
CA PHE A 54 -5.44 7.26 -12.11
C PHE A 54 -6.08 7.79 -13.41
N ASN A 55 -7.34 7.43 -13.68
CA ASN A 55 -8.04 7.92 -14.86
C ASN A 55 -8.30 9.42 -14.78
N THR A 56 -8.48 9.96 -13.57
CA THR A 56 -8.92 11.34 -13.34
C THR A 56 -7.91 12.21 -12.62
N ASN A 57 -6.97 11.63 -11.85
CA ASN A 57 -6.06 12.38 -10.99
C ASN A 57 -4.64 11.83 -11.04
N ILE A 58 -3.67 12.66 -10.64
CA ILE A 58 -2.35 12.18 -10.24
C ILE A 58 -2.54 11.30 -9.00
N THR A 59 -2.08 10.06 -9.09
CA THR A 59 -2.24 9.07 -8.02
C THR A 59 -0.89 8.70 -7.42
N ILE A 60 -0.81 8.74 -6.09
CA ILE A 60 0.35 8.31 -5.31
C ILE A 60 -0.09 7.22 -4.34
N VAL A 61 0.55 6.06 -4.41
CA VAL A 61 0.40 4.97 -3.44
C VAL A 61 1.43 5.19 -2.33
N VAL A 62 1.00 5.17 -1.08
CA VAL A 62 1.88 5.37 0.08
C VAL A 62 1.89 4.10 0.92
N GLY A 63 3.08 3.55 1.17
CA GLY A 63 3.21 2.33 1.98
C GLY A 63 4.67 1.95 2.23
N GLU A 64 4.94 1.25 3.34
CA GLU A 64 6.29 0.76 3.67
C GLU A 64 6.61 -0.57 2.94
N ASP A 65 5.58 -1.33 2.58
CA ASP A 65 5.71 -2.66 1.98
C ASP A 65 6.23 -2.61 0.54
N VAL A 66 7.20 -3.47 0.22
CA VAL A 66 7.74 -3.62 -1.14
C VAL A 66 6.75 -4.35 -2.04
N ASP A 67 5.89 -5.20 -1.48
CA ASP A 67 4.89 -5.96 -2.23
C ASP A 67 3.94 -5.02 -2.99
N LEU A 68 3.60 -3.86 -2.40
CA LEU A 68 2.85 -2.80 -3.06
C LEU A 68 3.53 -2.30 -4.34
N LEU A 69 4.85 -2.07 -4.31
CA LEU A 69 5.61 -1.62 -5.47
C LEU A 69 5.69 -2.70 -6.56
N ILE A 70 5.86 -3.96 -6.15
CA ILE A 70 5.90 -5.11 -7.06
C ILE A 70 4.55 -5.27 -7.78
N ILE A 71 3.45 -5.30 -7.03
CA ILE A 71 2.10 -5.42 -7.58
C ILE A 71 1.80 -4.20 -8.47
N LEU A 72 2.16 -2.99 -8.04
CA LEU A 72 1.98 -1.78 -8.86
C LEU A 72 2.73 -1.88 -10.19
N THR A 73 3.99 -2.28 -10.17
CA THR A 73 4.84 -2.39 -11.37
C THR A 73 4.32 -3.44 -12.35
N ALA A 74 3.73 -4.52 -11.83
CA ALA A 74 3.13 -5.58 -12.63
C ALA A 74 1.77 -5.19 -13.23
N ARG A 75 0.98 -4.37 -12.53
CA ARG A 75 -0.42 -4.10 -12.87
C ARG A 75 -0.65 -2.76 -13.56
N ALA A 76 0.23 -1.79 -13.37
CA ALA A 76 0.09 -0.47 -13.95
C ALA A 76 0.22 -0.50 -15.49
N PRO A 77 -0.61 0.27 -16.20
CA PRO A 77 -0.50 0.38 -17.65
C PRO A 77 0.75 1.18 -18.05
N THR A 78 1.20 1.01 -19.28
CA THR A 78 2.45 1.61 -19.79
C THR A 78 2.29 3.06 -20.24
N ASP A 79 1.05 3.53 -20.43
CA ASP A 79 0.74 4.87 -20.95
C ASP A 79 0.69 5.95 -19.87
N ARG A 80 0.72 5.56 -18.57
CA ARG A 80 0.69 6.49 -17.43
C ARG A 80 1.58 6.04 -16.28
N ILE A 81 1.93 6.99 -15.43
CA ILE A 81 2.80 6.77 -14.27
C ILE A 81 1.96 6.90 -12.99
N ILE A 82 1.95 5.85 -12.18
CA ILE A 82 1.52 5.92 -10.78
C ILE A 82 2.78 5.93 -9.92
N TYR A 83 2.82 6.82 -8.95
CA TYR A 83 3.97 6.92 -8.05
C TYR A 83 3.75 6.09 -6.79
N PHE A 84 4.84 5.50 -6.31
CA PHE A 84 4.90 4.83 -5.03
C PHE A 84 5.82 5.63 -4.10
N LEU A 85 5.29 6.03 -2.96
CA LEU A 85 6.01 6.75 -1.93
C LEU A 85 6.21 5.82 -0.74
N LYS A 86 7.47 5.48 -0.47
CA LYS A 86 7.85 4.72 0.73
C LYS A 86 8.22 5.70 1.85
N PRO A 87 7.37 5.88 2.88
CA PRO A 87 7.73 6.70 4.02
C PRO A 87 8.85 6.00 4.80
N VAL A 88 9.93 6.71 5.09
CA VAL A 88 11.03 6.22 5.94
C VAL A 88 10.87 6.86 7.31
N LYS A 89 10.98 6.05 8.37
CA LYS A 89 11.03 6.55 9.75
C LYS A 89 12.46 7.04 10.02
N ALA A 90 12.59 8.33 10.36
CA ALA A 90 13.82 9.13 10.54
C ALA A 90 14.19 10.02 9.34
N GLN A 91 14.98 11.08 9.61
CA GLN A 91 15.34 12.25 8.77
C GLN A 91 15.98 11.98 7.39
N ILE A 92 15.83 10.78 6.83
CA ILE A 92 16.33 10.40 5.51
C ILE A 92 15.25 10.70 4.45
N GLU A 93 15.70 11.10 3.26
CA GLU A 93 14.86 11.38 2.10
C GLU A 93 13.84 10.27 1.84
N THR A 94 12.58 10.68 1.64
CA THR A 94 11.51 9.81 1.16
C THR A 94 11.90 9.19 -0.17
N LYS A 95 11.86 7.86 -0.27
CA LYS A 95 12.13 7.17 -1.54
C LYS A 95 10.85 7.12 -2.37
N MET A 96 10.91 7.73 -3.55
CA MET A 96 9.83 7.74 -4.53
C MET A 96 10.21 6.84 -5.70
N CYS A 97 9.34 5.87 -5.99
CA CYS A 97 9.46 4.98 -7.14
C CYS A 97 8.30 5.25 -8.09
N SER A 98 8.47 4.91 -9.37
CA SER A 98 7.39 4.96 -10.35
C SER A 98 6.93 3.55 -10.71
N SER A 99 5.69 3.41 -11.16
CA SER A 99 5.19 2.16 -11.77
C SER A 99 5.99 1.74 -13.01
N GLN A 100 6.78 2.65 -13.58
CA GLN A 100 7.61 2.44 -14.76
C GLN A 100 9.10 2.16 -14.43
N SER A 101 9.44 1.94 -13.16
CA SER A 101 10.83 1.79 -12.71
C SER A 101 11.58 0.61 -13.37
N LEU A 102 10.86 -0.38 -13.91
CA LEU A 102 11.43 -1.55 -14.59
C LEU A 102 11.26 -1.52 -16.12
N THR A 103 10.85 -0.40 -16.71
CA THR A 103 10.67 -0.29 -18.18
C THR A 103 11.94 -0.59 -18.98
N SER A 104 13.12 -0.30 -18.43
CA SER A 104 14.42 -0.68 -19.02
C SER A 104 14.68 -2.20 -19.03
N TYR A 105 13.89 -2.98 -18.30
CA TYR A 105 14.01 -4.43 -18.15
C TYR A 105 12.67 -5.13 -18.44
N PRO A 106 12.16 -5.10 -19.69
CA PRO A 106 10.80 -5.53 -20.02
C PRO A 106 10.52 -7.00 -19.68
N LYS A 107 11.53 -7.88 -19.80
CA LYS A 107 11.41 -9.28 -19.39
C LYS A 107 11.23 -9.42 -17.88
N CYS A 108 11.96 -8.64 -17.09
CA CYS A 108 11.83 -8.64 -15.64
C CYS A 108 10.47 -8.07 -15.23
N GLN A 109 10.05 -6.96 -15.83
CA GLN A 109 8.75 -6.35 -15.55
C GLN A 109 7.59 -7.33 -15.84
N ALA A 110 7.63 -8.02 -16.99
CA ALA A 110 6.60 -9.00 -17.35
C ALA A 110 6.50 -10.20 -16.38
N HIS A 111 7.58 -10.53 -15.68
CA HIS A 111 7.65 -11.67 -14.76
C HIS A 111 7.92 -11.24 -13.31
N ILE A 112 7.71 -9.96 -12.96
CA ILE A 112 8.18 -9.41 -11.69
C ILE A 112 7.52 -10.08 -10.47
N ILE A 113 6.24 -10.45 -10.59
CA ILE A 113 5.52 -11.19 -9.55
C ILE A 113 6.15 -12.58 -9.33
N PHE A 114 6.48 -13.27 -10.42
CA PHE A 114 7.11 -14.59 -10.35
C PHE A 114 8.52 -14.52 -9.78
N LEU A 115 9.31 -13.52 -10.18
CA LEU A 115 10.64 -13.28 -9.62
C LEU A 115 10.57 -13.02 -8.12
N HIS A 116 9.70 -12.10 -7.69
CA HIS A 116 9.49 -11.77 -6.29
C HIS A 116 9.08 -12.99 -5.45
N ALA A 117 8.15 -13.80 -5.96
CA ALA A 117 7.71 -15.03 -5.29
C ALA A 117 8.83 -16.05 -5.04
N ILE A 118 9.90 -16.02 -5.84
CA ILE A 118 11.07 -16.92 -5.68
C ILE A 118 12.15 -16.31 -4.82
N THR A 119 12.41 -15.00 -4.96
CA THR A 119 13.55 -14.36 -4.31
C THR A 119 13.24 -13.85 -2.90
N GLY A 120 11.97 -13.56 -2.61
CA GLY A 120 11.58 -12.77 -1.44
C GLY A 120 11.87 -11.30 -1.63
#